data_AF-A0A971VYD2-F1
#
_entry.id   AF-A0A971VYD2-F1
#
_cell.length_a   1.000
_cell.length_b   1.000
_cell.length_c   1.000
_cell.angle_alpha   90.00
_cell.angle_beta   90.00
_cell.angle_gamma   90.00
#
_symmetry.space_group_name_H-M   'P 1'
#
loop_
_entity.id
_entity.type
_entity.pdbx_description
1 polymer ?
#
loop_
_entity_poly.entity_id
_entity_poly.type
_entity_poly.pdbx_seq_one_letter_code
_entity_poly.pdbx_strand_id
1 'polypeptide(L)'
;IPCKIVRIGLSGMPLSEHYRLGTLIKKTAEELGRAVCVVASGDLSHVLKEDGPYGYKAEGPEYDKKIMDVMSRAAFGELLEFTDDFCNKAAECGHRSFTIMAGCFDGVSVKPEMLSYEGTFGVGYGVCTFLPRDPDSTRSFLSSHKIKNEEKMDQLKKHESPYVHLARETVERYISAGKRIPVTEGLPEEALSKRAGTFVTLKKFGQLRGCIGTISPTAANIAEEIIQNAISAAVRDPRFPPVTASELKDLVYSVDVLGDTEDIGSPDQLDVKKYGVIVSSGHKRGLLLPNLDGIDTVEEQISIAMQKAGIRKGEKTSLQRFEVVRHY
;
A
#
# COMPACT_ATOMS: atom_id res chain seq x y z
N ILE A 1 -29.02 22.22 -19.22
CA ILE A 1 -29.46 22.23 -17.79
C ILE A 1 -29.02 23.57 -17.20
N PRO A 2 -29.91 24.39 -16.61
CA PRO A 2 -29.55 25.69 -16.05
C PRO A 2 -28.88 25.53 -14.67
N CYS A 3 -27.76 24.81 -14.61
CA CYS A 3 -26.95 24.64 -13.41
C CYS A 3 -25.51 25.06 -13.67
N LYS A 4 -24.82 25.53 -12.62
CA LYS A 4 -23.37 25.74 -12.65
C LYS A 4 -22.68 24.42 -12.38
N ILE A 5 -21.73 24.05 -13.23
CA ILE A 5 -20.98 22.79 -13.11
C ILE A 5 -19.63 23.09 -12.48
N VAL A 6 -19.26 22.30 -11.47
CA VAL A 6 -17.92 22.30 -10.88
C VAL A 6 -17.34 20.89 -11.08
N ARG A 7 -16.22 20.80 -11.79
CA ARG A 7 -15.51 19.53 -11.98
C ARG A 7 -14.54 19.32 -10.82
N ILE A 8 -14.68 18.21 -10.11
CA ILE A 8 -13.77 17.80 -9.05
C ILE A 8 -12.89 16.66 -9.58
N GLY A 9 -11.58 16.79 -9.42
CA GLY A 9 -10.62 15.73 -9.75
C GLY A 9 -10.33 14.85 -8.53
N LEU A 10 -9.94 13.60 -8.79
CA LEU A 10 -9.39 12.69 -7.79
C LEU A 10 -7.85 12.69 -7.85
N SER A 11 -7.21 12.09 -6.85
CA SER A 11 -5.75 12.03 -6.73
C SER A 11 -5.29 10.62 -6.32
N GLY A 12 -3.98 10.40 -6.29
CA GLY A 12 -3.39 9.20 -5.70
C GLY A 12 -3.38 9.20 -4.17
N MET A 13 -4.04 10.15 -3.50
CA MET A 13 -4.12 10.21 -2.05
C MET A 13 -5.01 9.09 -1.47
N PRO A 14 -4.92 8.79 -0.16
CA PRO A 14 -5.74 7.78 0.49
C PRO A 14 -7.24 8.07 0.38
N LEU A 15 -8.05 7.02 0.54
CA LEU A 15 -9.51 7.13 0.53
C LEU A 15 -10.04 8.09 1.61
N SER A 16 -9.39 8.14 2.78
CA SER A 16 -9.76 9.07 3.86
C SER A 16 -9.61 10.55 3.48
N GLU A 17 -8.63 10.90 2.63
CA GLU A 17 -8.47 12.27 2.12
C GLU A 17 -9.50 12.60 1.03
N HIS A 18 -9.88 11.62 0.21
CA HIS A 18 -10.98 11.75 -0.74
C HIS A 18 -12.32 11.95 -0.03
N TYR A 19 -12.57 11.18 1.04
CA TYR A 19 -13.75 11.36 1.88
C TYR A 19 -13.74 12.74 2.55
N ARG A 20 -12.60 13.18 3.09
CA ARG A 20 -12.42 14.53 3.65
C ARG A 20 -12.69 15.63 2.62
N LEU A 21 -12.32 15.45 1.36
CA LEU A 21 -12.69 16.39 0.31
C LEU A 21 -14.21 16.51 0.17
N GLY A 22 -14.94 15.40 0.25
CA GLY A 22 -16.40 15.39 0.32
C GLY A 22 -16.97 16.20 1.48
N THR A 23 -16.41 16.03 2.68
CA THR A 23 -16.88 16.79 3.86
C THR A 23 -16.62 18.30 3.70
N LEU A 24 -15.53 18.68 3.05
CA LEU A 24 -15.24 20.08 2.70
C LEU A 24 -16.21 20.62 1.65
N ILE A 25 -16.58 19.84 0.63
CA ILE A 25 -17.59 20.22 -0.37
C ILE A 25 -18.93 20.51 0.31
N LYS A 26 -19.37 19.62 1.22
CA LYS A 26 -20.59 19.81 2.03
C LYS A 26 -20.53 21.12 2.81
N LYS A 27 -19.47 21.31 3.59
CA LYS A 27 -19.27 22.52 4.41
C LYS A 27 -19.30 23.79 3.57
N THR A 28 -18.61 23.80 2.42
CA THR A 28 -18.62 24.96 1.51
C THR A 28 -20.00 25.22 0.93
N ALA A 29 -20.76 24.18 0.58
CA ALA A 29 -22.13 24.36 0.08
C ALA A 29 -23.05 24.97 1.16
N GLU A 30 -22.92 24.54 2.41
CA GLU A 30 -23.65 25.07 3.57
C GLU A 30 -23.28 26.53 3.86
N GLU A 31 -21.99 26.86 3.91
CA GLU A 31 -21.50 28.24 4.12
C GLU A 31 -21.96 29.21 3.03
N LEU A 32 -22.11 28.72 1.78
CA LEU A 32 -22.59 29.52 0.66
C LEU A 32 -24.13 29.51 0.52
N GLY A 33 -24.85 28.74 1.35
CA GLY A 33 -26.30 28.58 1.24
C GLY A 33 -26.77 28.00 -0.09
N ARG A 34 -26.01 27.07 -0.68
CA ARG A 34 -26.29 26.52 -2.03
C ARG A 34 -26.83 25.09 -1.96
N ALA A 35 -27.94 24.85 -2.64
CA ALA A 35 -28.36 23.49 -2.96
C ALA A 35 -27.41 22.88 -4.00
N VAL A 36 -26.83 21.73 -3.68
CA VAL A 36 -25.87 21.03 -4.54
C VAL A 36 -26.36 19.61 -4.83
N CYS A 37 -26.16 19.17 -6.07
CA CYS A 37 -26.28 17.78 -6.46
C CYS A 37 -24.87 17.26 -6.77
N VAL A 38 -24.50 16.13 -6.18
CA VAL A 38 -23.20 15.50 -6.40
C VAL A 38 -23.40 14.31 -7.31
N VAL A 39 -22.63 14.26 -8.41
CA VAL A 39 -22.59 13.13 -9.33
C VAL A 39 -21.20 12.52 -9.21
N ALA A 40 -21.11 11.35 -8.56
CA ALA A 40 -19.92 10.51 -8.66
C ALA A 40 -20.07 9.58 -9.87
N SER A 41 -19.08 9.62 -10.74
CA SER A 41 -19.03 8.84 -11.96
C SER A 41 -17.69 8.11 -12.06
N GLY A 42 -17.75 6.88 -12.55
CA GLY A 42 -16.64 5.97 -12.80
C GLY A 42 -17.16 4.55 -12.96
N ASP A 43 -16.44 3.73 -13.69
CA ASP A 43 -16.75 2.32 -13.86
C ASP A 43 -16.42 1.56 -12.56
N LEU A 44 -17.12 0.45 -12.33
CA LEU A 44 -16.74 -0.51 -11.28
C LEU A 44 -15.55 -1.34 -11.77
N SER A 45 -15.53 -2.66 -11.58
CA SER A 45 -14.42 -3.47 -12.07
C SER A 45 -14.37 -3.54 -13.60
N HIS A 46 -13.17 -3.46 -14.16
CA HIS A 46 -12.91 -3.70 -15.58
C HIS A 46 -12.65 -5.19 -15.94
N VAL A 47 -12.55 -6.08 -14.95
CA VAL A 47 -12.01 -7.46 -15.12
C VAL A 47 -13.01 -8.56 -14.76
N LEU A 48 -14.27 -8.41 -15.20
CA LEU A 48 -15.38 -9.31 -14.82
C LEU A 48 -15.45 -10.61 -15.61
N LYS A 49 -14.87 -10.68 -16.81
CA LYS A 49 -15.05 -11.82 -17.74
C LYS A 49 -13.79 -12.11 -18.54
N GLU A 50 -13.56 -13.37 -18.88
CA GLU A 50 -12.40 -13.80 -19.69
C GLU A 50 -12.44 -13.20 -21.10
N ASP A 51 -13.63 -13.10 -21.69
CA ASP A 51 -13.88 -12.49 -23.00
C ASP A 51 -14.04 -10.96 -22.95
N GLY A 52 -13.91 -10.39 -21.75
CA GLY A 52 -13.93 -8.95 -21.52
C GLY A 52 -12.66 -8.26 -22.04
N PRO A 53 -12.71 -6.94 -22.27
CA PRO A 53 -11.60 -6.18 -22.85
C PRO A 53 -10.31 -6.19 -22.00
N TYR A 54 -10.42 -6.48 -20.69
CA TYR A 54 -9.30 -6.50 -19.76
C TYR A 54 -9.06 -7.89 -19.13
N GLY A 55 -9.76 -8.92 -19.63
CA GLY A 55 -9.71 -10.28 -19.10
C GLY A 55 -10.39 -10.45 -17.75
N TYR A 56 -10.23 -11.62 -17.15
CA TYR A 56 -10.84 -11.98 -15.87
C TYR A 56 -9.83 -11.92 -14.72
N LYS A 57 -10.27 -11.35 -13.59
CA LYS A 57 -9.62 -11.53 -12.29
C LYS A 57 -10.68 -11.79 -11.23
N ALA A 58 -10.40 -12.67 -10.27
CA ALA A 58 -11.34 -13.04 -9.23
C ALA A 58 -11.80 -11.83 -8.39
N GLU A 59 -10.91 -10.85 -8.21
CA GLU A 59 -11.17 -9.61 -7.49
C GLU A 59 -12.21 -8.72 -8.18
N GLY A 60 -12.43 -8.86 -9.49
CA GLY A 60 -13.38 -8.04 -10.23
C GLY A 60 -14.82 -8.25 -9.78
N PRO A 61 -15.37 -9.47 -9.93
CA PRO A 61 -16.71 -9.79 -9.43
C PRO A 61 -16.85 -9.62 -7.91
N GLU A 62 -15.78 -9.88 -7.15
CA GLU A 62 -15.78 -9.65 -5.70
C GLU A 62 -15.96 -8.16 -5.36
N TYR A 63 -15.19 -7.29 -6.04
CA TYR A 63 -15.28 -5.85 -5.88
C TYR A 63 -16.67 -5.35 -6.21
N ASP A 64 -17.22 -5.72 -7.37
CA ASP A 64 -18.55 -5.26 -7.82
C ASP A 64 -19.65 -5.67 -6.85
N LYS A 65 -19.62 -6.91 -6.37
CA LYS A 65 -20.56 -7.39 -5.35
C LYS A 65 -20.46 -6.56 -4.07
N LYS A 66 -19.24 -6.32 -3.60
CA LYS A 66 -18.99 -5.61 -2.34
C LYS A 66 -19.36 -4.13 -2.44
N ILE A 67 -18.95 -3.45 -3.51
CA ILE A 67 -19.25 -2.03 -3.70
C ILE A 67 -20.76 -1.81 -3.88
N MET A 68 -21.45 -2.66 -4.63
CA MET A 68 -22.90 -2.54 -4.81
C MET A 68 -23.66 -2.77 -3.50
N ASP A 69 -23.24 -3.73 -2.68
CA ASP A 69 -23.82 -3.91 -1.33
C ASP A 69 -23.64 -2.66 -0.46
N VAL A 70 -22.40 -2.16 -0.35
CA VAL A 70 -22.07 -0.94 0.42
C VAL A 70 -22.90 0.25 -0.04
N MET A 71 -23.00 0.44 -1.35
CA MET A 71 -23.74 1.56 -1.95
C MET A 71 -25.25 1.39 -1.78
N SER A 72 -25.80 0.18 -1.90
CA SER A 72 -27.25 -0.07 -1.76
C SER A 72 -27.78 0.23 -0.35
N ARG A 73 -26.92 0.13 0.67
CA ARG A 73 -27.26 0.41 2.07
C ARG A 73 -26.73 1.76 2.57
N ALA A 74 -26.08 2.54 1.71
CA ALA A 74 -25.34 3.76 2.08
C ALA A 74 -24.38 3.55 3.27
N ALA A 75 -23.71 2.40 3.32
CA ALA A 75 -22.77 2.03 4.38
C ALA A 75 -21.38 2.64 4.13
N PHE A 76 -21.36 3.97 3.94
CA PHE A 76 -20.22 4.69 3.39
C PHE A 76 -18.91 4.56 4.17
N GLY A 77 -18.96 4.25 5.47
CA GLY A 77 -17.75 3.93 6.24
C GLY A 77 -17.00 2.71 5.70
N GLU A 78 -17.69 1.73 5.14
CA GLU A 78 -17.09 0.52 4.56
C GLU A 78 -16.29 0.82 3.28
N LEU A 79 -16.55 1.95 2.59
CA LEU A 79 -15.73 2.39 1.45
C LEU A 79 -14.27 2.62 1.87
N LEU A 80 -14.04 3.09 3.09
CA LEU A 80 -12.70 3.37 3.61
C LEU A 80 -11.92 2.09 3.96
N GLU A 81 -12.56 0.93 3.89
CA GLU A 81 -11.96 -0.38 4.23
C GLU A 81 -11.45 -1.12 2.98
N PHE A 82 -11.71 -0.60 1.78
CA PHE A 82 -11.17 -1.16 0.55
C PHE A 82 -9.69 -0.80 0.44
N THR A 83 -8.83 -1.81 0.44
CA THR A 83 -7.39 -1.61 0.27
C THR A 83 -7.08 -1.19 -1.16
N ASP A 84 -6.07 -0.34 -1.35
CA ASP A 84 -5.60 0.02 -2.69
C ASP A 84 -5.21 -1.20 -3.53
N ASP A 85 -4.60 -2.24 -2.93
CA ASP A 85 -4.26 -3.48 -3.65
C ASP A 85 -5.51 -4.17 -4.22
N PHE A 86 -6.55 -4.36 -3.40
CA PHE A 86 -7.83 -4.91 -3.84
C PHE A 86 -8.47 -4.08 -4.97
N CYS A 87 -8.54 -2.76 -4.83
CA CYS A 87 -9.05 -1.89 -5.89
C CYS A 87 -8.23 -1.98 -7.18
N ASN A 88 -6.89 -1.98 -7.07
CA ASN A 88 -6.00 -2.10 -8.23
C ASN A 88 -6.16 -3.46 -8.93
N LYS A 89 -6.29 -4.55 -8.18
CA LYS A 89 -6.53 -5.89 -8.73
C LYS A 89 -7.88 -6.01 -9.41
N ALA A 90 -8.91 -5.40 -8.83
CA ALA A 90 -10.22 -5.25 -9.45
C ALA A 90 -10.24 -4.31 -10.66
N ALA A 91 -9.13 -3.60 -10.93
CA ALA A 91 -9.01 -2.62 -12.00
C ALA A 91 -10.22 -1.67 -12.02
N GLU A 92 -10.57 -1.10 -10.88
CA GLU A 92 -11.67 -0.13 -10.77
C GLU A 92 -11.19 1.29 -11.07
N CYS A 93 -12.09 2.19 -11.48
CA CYS A 93 -11.76 3.62 -11.59
C CYS A 93 -12.73 4.56 -10.84
N GLY A 94 -13.87 4.06 -10.35
CA GLY A 94 -14.89 4.84 -9.68
C GLY A 94 -14.74 5.02 -8.17
N HIS A 95 -14.00 4.18 -7.46
CA HIS A 95 -14.03 4.08 -6.00
C HIS A 95 -13.76 5.43 -5.31
N ARG A 96 -12.69 6.12 -5.72
CA ARG A 96 -12.32 7.44 -5.17
C ARG A 96 -13.40 8.49 -5.41
N SER A 97 -14.08 8.43 -6.56
CA SER A 97 -15.21 9.30 -6.92
C SER A 97 -16.40 9.04 -5.96
N PHE A 98 -16.71 7.77 -5.72
CA PHE A 98 -17.76 7.35 -4.78
C PHE A 98 -17.41 7.76 -3.34
N THR A 99 -16.15 7.63 -2.94
CA THR A 99 -15.67 8.06 -1.62
C THR A 99 -15.79 9.58 -1.41
N ILE A 100 -15.49 10.40 -2.43
CA ILE A 100 -15.72 11.86 -2.36
C ILE A 100 -17.21 12.15 -2.15
N MET A 101 -18.09 11.54 -2.96
CA MET A 101 -19.53 11.74 -2.83
C MET A 101 -20.03 11.30 -1.46
N ALA A 102 -19.58 10.15 -0.95
CA ALA A 102 -19.92 9.67 0.37
C ALA A 102 -19.58 10.68 1.48
N GLY A 103 -18.41 11.34 1.37
CA GLY A 103 -18.02 12.42 2.28
C GLY A 103 -18.96 13.63 2.28
N CYS A 104 -19.64 13.91 1.17
CA CYS A 104 -20.65 14.97 1.11
C CYS A 104 -21.88 14.66 1.99
N PHE A 105 -22.06 13.41 2.42
CA PHE A 105 -23.14 12.95 3.30
C PHE A 105 -22.69 12.68 4.75
N ASP A 106 -21.45 13.01 5.11
CA ASP A 106 -20.93 12.75 6.46
C ASP A 106 -21.80 13.44 7.54
N GLY A 107 -22.13 12.70 8.60
CA GLY A 107 -22.98 13.18 9.69
C GLY A 107 -24.46 13.38 9.33
N VAL A 108 -24.95 12.80 8.23
CA VAL A 108 -26.34 12.90 7.78
C VAL A 108 -26.88 11.51 7.40
N SER A 109 -28.13 11.23 7.79
CA SER A 109 -28.82 10.02 7.37
C SER A 109 -29.18 10.08 5.89
N VAL A 110 -29.07 8.94 5.21
CA VAL A 110 -29.24 8.85 3.75
C VAL A 110 -30.27 7.78 3.43
N LYS A 111 -31.22 8.10 2.54
CA LYS A 111 -32.07 7.10 1.89
C LYS A 111 -31.40 6.67 0.58
N PRO A 112 -30.78 5.48 0.52
CA PRO A 112 -30.26 4.94 -0.73
C PRO A 112 -31.38 4.31 -1.57
N GLU A 113 -31.16 4.26 -2.88
CA GLU A 113 -31.91 3.43 -3.82
C GLU A 113 -30.96 2.89 -4.89
N MET A 114 -30.79 1.57 -4.95
CA MET A 114 -30.06 0.90 -6.02
C MET A 114 -31.00 0.72 -7.21
N LEU A 115 -30.66 1.34 -8.34
CA LEU A 115 -31.49 1.33 -9.54
C LEU A 115 -31.12 0.17 -10.47
N SER A 116 -29.82 -0.05 -10.70
CA SER A 116 -29.35 -1.11 -11.60
C SER A 116 -27.90 -1.52 -11.31
N TYR A 117 -27.56 -2.72 -11.76
CA TYR A 117 -26.20 -3.21 -11.89
C TYR A 117 -26.10 -4.07 -13.16
N GLU A 118 -25.09 -3.82 -13.98
CA GLU A 118 -24.79 -4.59 -15.19
C GLU A 118 -23.29 -4.83 -15.33
N GLY A 119 -22.92 -6.04 -15.77
CA GLY A 119 -21.52 -6.43 -16.05
C GLY A 119 -21.34 -6.95 -17.48
N THR A 120 -22.22 -6.53 -18.39
CA THR A 120 -22.46 -7.21 -19.68
C THR A 120 -21.22 -7.28 -20.56
N PHE A 121 -20.39 -6.23 -20.58
CA PHE A 121 -19.22 -6.10 -21.46
C PHE A 121 -17.88 -6.43 -20.78
N GLY A 122 -17.91 -7.18 -19.68
CA GLY A 122 -16.71 -7.43 -18.88
C GLY A 122 -16.29 -6.27 -17.98
N VAL A 123 -17.02 -5.15 -18.05
CA VAL A 123 -16.91 -3.98 -17.17
C VAL A 123 -18.20 -3.81 -16.38
N GLY A 124 -18.08 -3.47 -15.10
CA GLY A 124 -19.17 -3.28 -14.17
C GLY A 124 -19.74 -1.86 -14.17
N TYR A 125 -21.07 -1.76 -14.17
CA TYR A 125 -21.82 -0.51 -14.15
C TYR A 125 -22.90 -0.59 -13.08
N GLY A 126 -22.80 0.25 -12.05
CA GLY A 126 -23.78 0.36 -10.97
C GLY A 126 -24.42 1.74 -10.92
N VAL A 127 -25.73 1.80 -10.72
CA VAL A 127 -26.46 3.07 -10.55
C VAL A 127 -27.18 3.07 -9.21
N CYS A 128 -26.81 4.01 -8.35
CA CYS A 128 -27.45 4.25 -7.07
C CYS A 128 -27.81 5.73 -6.92
N THR A 129 -28.90 6.02 -6.21
CA THR A 129 -29.27 7.38 -5.79
C THR A 129 -29.25 7.50 -4.27
N PHE A 130 -28.97 8.71 -3.79
CA PHE A 130 -28.79 9.00 -2.37
C PHE A 130 -29.50 10.30 -2.01
N LEU A 131 -30.53 10.20 -1.18
CA LEU A 131 -31.28 11.36 -0.70
C LEU A 131 -30.89 11.66 0.76
N PRO A 132 -30.35 12.86 1.06
CA PRO A 132 -30.04 13.24 2.42
C PRO A 132 -31.32 13.46 3.22
N ARG A 133 -31.29 13.14 4.51
CA ARG A 133 -32.39 13.28 5.47
C ARG A 133 -31.90 14.08 6.68
N ASP A 134 -32.25 13.66 7.89
CA ASP A 134 -31.94 14.35 9.12
C ASP A 134 -30.46 14.17 9.52
N PRO A 135 -29.90 15.11 10.30
CA PRO A 135 -28.58 14.95 10.90
C PRO A 135 -28.46 13.63 11.66
N ASP A 136 -27.34 12.93 11.49
CA ASP A 136 -27.07 11.64 12.11
C ASP A 136 -25.57 11.55 12.47
N SER A 137 -25.27 11.79 13.74
CA SER A 137 -23.89 11.78 14.25
C SER A 137 -23.23 10.40 14.17
N THR A 138 -24.01 9.32 14.10
CA THR A 138 -23.46 7.96 13.97
C THR A 138 -22.80 7.72 12.61
N ARG A 139 -23.10 8.57 11.63
CA ARG A 139 -22.55 8.54 10.26
C ARG A 139 -21.36 9.47 10.08
N SER A 140 -20.65 9.78 11.17
CA SER A 140 -19.37 10.50 11.15
C SER A 140 -18.23 9.54 10.77
N PHE A 141 -18.27 8.99 9.56
CA PHE A 141 -17.41 7.86 9.19
C PHE A 141 -15.93 8.23 9.14
N LEU A 142 -15.60 9.49 8.80
CA LEU A 142 -14.20 9.93 8.78
C LEU A 142 -13.56 9.93 10.17
N SER A 143 -14.28 10.38 11.20
CA SER A 143 -13.75 10.38 12.57
C SER A 143 -13.63 8.96 13.11
N SER A 144 -14.65 8.12 12.90
CA SER A 144 -14.59 6.70 13.27
C SER A 144 -13.43 5.97 12.58
N HIS A 145 -13.19 6.23 11.28
CA HIS A 145 -12.07 5.65 10.56
C HIS A 145 -10.71 6.09 11.11
N LYS A 146 -10.56 7.38 11.47
CA LYS A 146 -9.32 7.89 12.08
C LYS A 146 -9.02 7.20 13.41
N ILE A 147 -10.02 7.07 14.28
CA ILE A 147 -9.87 6.39 15.58
C ILE A 147 -9.46 4.92 15.36
N LYS A 148 -10.17 4.19 14.50
CA LYS A 148 -9.83 2.80 14.16
C LYS A 148 -8.39 2.67 13.62
N ASN A 149 -7.95 3.61 12.79
CA ASN A 149 -6.60 3.58 12.22
C ASN A 149 -5.54 3.89 13.28
N GLU A 150 -5.76 4.85 14.16
CA GLU A 150 -4.87 5.17 15.28
C GLU A 150 -4.72 3.96 16.22
N GLU A 151 -5.83 3.32 16.60
CA GLU A 151 -5.82 2.09 17.39
C GLU A 151 -5.05 0.96 16.70
N LYS A 152 -5.25 0.77 15.39
CA LYS A 152 -4.51 -0.22 14.60
C LYS A 152 -3.02 0.07 14.61
N MET A 153 -2.61 1.33 14.40
CA MET A 153 -1.20 1.72 14.41
C MET A 153 -0.56 1.52 15.78
N ASP A 154 -1.28 1.82 16.87
CA ASP A 154 -0.81 1.58 18.22
C ASP A 154 -0.65 0.09 18.52
N GLN A 155 -1.57 -0.75 18.04
CA GLN A 155 -1.44 -2.20 18.16
C GLN A 155 -0.26 -2.76 17.39
N LEU A 156 -0.02 -2.30 16.16
CA LEU A 156 1.16 -2.68 15.37
C LEU A 156 2.44 -2.33 16.13
N LYS A 157 2.55 -1.09 16.64
CA LYS A 157 3.72 -0.62 17.39
C LYS A 157 4.00 -1.45 18.66
N LYS A 158 2.95 -1.91 19.35
CA LYS A 158 3.09 -2.74 20.56
C LYS A 158 3.61 -4.15 20.28
N HIS A 159 3.38 -4.67 19.09
CA HIS A 159 3.77 -6.02 18.69
C HIS A 159 4.98 -6.04 17.75
N GLU A 160 5.66 -4.90 17.58
CA GLU A 160 6.92 -4.81 16.83
C GLU A 160 7.96 -5.74 17.45
N SER A 161 8.61 -6.51 16.60
CA SER A 161 9.86 -7.17 16.95
C SER A 161 10.94 -6.15 17.31
N PRO A 162 11.97 -6.55 18.08
CA PRO A 162 13.07 -5.64 18.44
C PRO A 162 13.78 -5.01 17.22
N TYR A 163 13.88 -5.75 16.10
CA TYR A 163 14.45 -5.27 14.86
C TYR A 163 13.61 -4.16 14.21
N VAL A 164 12.29 -4.34 14.17
CA VAL A 164 11.37 -3.34 13.60
C VAL A 164 11.28 -2.11 14.49
N HIS A 165 11.24 -2.31 15.81
CA HIS A 165 11.32 -1.22 16.77
C HIS A 165 12.57 -0.36 16.57
N LEU A 166 13.74 -0.99 16.40
CA LEU A 166 15.00 -0.31 16.12
C LEU A 166 14.93 0.49 14.81
N ALA A 167 14.38 -0.10 13.75
CA ALA A 167 14.21 0.58 12.47
C ALA A 167 13.28 1.80 12.58
N ARG A 168 12.13 1.66 13.25
CA ARG A 168 11.18 2.76 13.47
C ARG A 168 11.79 3.88 14.30
N GLU A 169 12.38 3.56 15.45
CA GLU A 169 13.01 4.57 16.30
C GLU A 169 14.13 5.31 15.55
N THR A 170 14.92 4.58 14.77
CA THR A 170 15.97 5.18 13.92
C THR A 170 15.37 6.20 12.96
N VAL A 171 14.34 5.83 12.20
CA VAL A 171 13.72 6.73 11.22
C VAL A 171 13.06 7.92 11.92
N GLU A 172 12.26 7.69 12.96
CA GLU A 172 11.56 8.77 13.66
C GLU A 172 12.52 9.78 14.28
N ARG A 173 13.61 9.33 14.92
CA ARG A 173 14.63 10.21 15.51
C ARG A 173 15.45 10.93 14.44
N TYR A 174 15.79 10.26 13.35
CA TYR A 174 16.54 10.88 12.26
C TYR A 174 15.72 11.95 11.56
N ILE A 175 14.45 11.68 11.24
CA ILE A 175 13.56 12.65 10.59
C ILE A 175 13.20 13.82 11.52
N SER A 176 13.00 13.57 12.82
CA SER A 176 12.59 14.63 13.76
C SER A 176 13.75 15.49 14.26
N ALA A 177 14.96 14.94 14.39
CA ALA A 177 16.08 15.62 15.05
C ALA A 177 17.39 15.61 14.25
N GLY A 178 17.45 14.95 13.09
CA GLY A 178 18.67 14.81 12.29
C GLY A 178 19.75 13.93 12.94
N LYS A 179 19.39 13.17 13.98
CA LYS A 179 20.34 12.39 14.78
C LYS A 179 20.22 10.90 14.49
N ARG A 180 21.37 10.27 14.23
CA ARG A 180 21.49 8.81 14.25
C ARG A 180 21.41 8.33 15.71
N ILE A 181 20.65 7.28 15.97
CA ILE A 181 20.61 6.65 17.29
C ILE A 181 21.78 5.67 17.44
N PRO A 182 22.33 5.51 18.65
CA PRO A 182 23.23 4.39 18.95
C PRO A 182 22.44 3.08 18.96
N VAL A 183 23.14 1.95 18.89
CA VAL A 183 22.54 0.64 19.13
C VAL A 183 22.00 0.60 20.56
N THR A 184 20.72 0.27 20.71
CA THR A 184 19.99 0.26 21.98
C THR A 184 20.06 -1.09 22.69
N GLU A 185 19.77 -1.09 23.99
CA GLU A 185 19.59 -2.30 24.80
C GLU A 185 18.27 -3.01 24.45
N GLY A 186 18.16 -4.32 24.71
CA GLY A 186 16.94 -5.11 24.46
C GLY A 186 16.86 -5.77 23.08
N LEU A 187 17.93 -5.70 22.29
CA LEU A 187 18.05 -6.46 21.04
C LEU A 187 18.48 -7.92 21.30
N PRO A 188 18.07 -8.88 20.44
CA PRO A 188 18.58 -10.25 20.49
C PRO A 188 20.11 -10.29 20.38
N GLU A 189 20.76 -11.26 21.03
CA GLU A 189 22.23 -11.39 21.02
C GLU A 189 22.80 -11.51 19.60
N GLU A 190 22.09 -12.19 18.70
CA GLU A 190 22.47 -12.31 17.30
C GLU A 190 22.49 -10.96 16.56
N ALA A 191 21.64 -10.01 16.95
CA ALA A 191 21.62 -8.68 16.36
C ALA A 191 22.93 -7.91 16.62
N LEU A 192 23.59 -8.23 17.73
CA LEU A 192 24.81 -7.58 18.22
C LEU A 192 26.09 -8.34 17.84
N SER A 193 26.01 -9.66 17.70
CA SER A 193 27.14 -10.56 17.49
C SER A 193 27.31 -11.07 16.06
N LYS A 194 26.22 -11.18 15.28
CA LYS A 194 26.26 -11.66 13.90
C LYS A 194 26.26 -10.52 12.90
N ARG A 195 26.71 -10.84 11.69
CA ARG A 195 26.73 -9.95 10.53
C ARG A 195 25.85 -10.55 9.44
N ALA A 196 24.88 -9.78 8.95
CA ALA A 196 24.07 -10.15 7.80
C ALA A 196 23.69 -8.89 7.01
N GLY A 197 23.37 -9.07 5.73
CA GLY A 197 22.69 -8.04 4.95
C GLY A 197 21.26 -7.85 5.50
N THR A 198 20.75 -6.61 5.45
CA THR A 198 19.38 -6.33 5.88
C THR A 198 18.67 -5.44 4.89
N PHE A 199 17.35 -5.58 4.78
CA PHE A 199 16.51 -4.63 4.04
C PHE A 199 15.47 -4.05 5.00
N VAL A 200 15.37 -2.72 5.02
CA VAL A 200 14.34 -2.01 5.77
C VAL A 200 13.32 -1.48 4.79
N THR A 201 12.06 -1.88 4.97
CA THR A 201 10.94 -1.46 4.12
C THR A 201 9.99 -0.60 4.92
N LEU A 202 9.67 0.57 4.37
CA LEU A 202 8.68 1.51 4.85
C LEU A 202 7.44 1.40 3.96
N LYS A 203 6.28 1.20 4.57
CA LYS A 203 4.97 1.28 3.89
C LYS A 203 4.14 2.41 4.48
N LYS A 204 3.41 3.13 3.64
CA LYS A 204 2.45 4.17 4.03
C LYS A 204 1.10 3.82 3.41
N PHE A 205 0.08 3.68 4.25
CA PHE A 205 -1.26 3.23 3.80
C PHE A 205 -1.21 1.92 2.98
N GLY A 206 -0.33 0.99 3.36
CA GLY A 206 -0.12 -0.28 2.67
C GLY A 206 0.77 -0.20 1.41
N GLN A 207 1.02 1.00 0.88
CA GLN A 207 1.86 1.22 -0.30
C GLN A 207 3.34 1.37 0.07
N LEU A 208 4.24 0.92 -0.81
CA LEU A 208 5.68 1.08 -0.63
C LEU A 208 6.04 2.58 -0.57
N ARG A 209 6.74 2.99 0.50
CA ARG A 209 7.20 4.37 0.72
C ARG A 209 8.73 4.52 0.72
N GLY A 210 9.44 3.42 0.89
CA GLY A 210 10.89 3.32 0.79
C GLY A 210 11.35 1.91 1.09
N CYS A 211 12.38 1.42 0.40
CA CYS A 211 12.99 0.13 0.71
C CYS A 211 14.45 0.16 0.29
N ILE A 212 15.35 0.06 1.26
CA ILE A 212 16.79 0.01 1.04
C ILE A 212 17.38 -1.09 1.92
N GLY A 213 18.39 -1.75 1.37
CA GLY A 213 19.15 -2.76 2.06
C GLY A 213 20.47 -3.09 1.42
N THR A 214 21.19 -3.98 2.07
CA THR A 214 22.49 -4.50 1.64
C THR A 214 22.41 -6.02 1.46
N ILE A 215 23.04 -6.52 0.39
CA ILE A 215 23.04 -7.95 0.08
C ILE A 215 24.00 -8.71 1.01
N SER A 216 25.12 -8.08 1.32
CA SER A 216 26.17 -8.63 2.19
C SER A 216 26.44 -7.62 3.30
N PRO A 217 26.81 -8.09 4.52
CA PRO A 217 26.98 -7.19 5.66
C PRO A 217 28.06 -6.14 5.41
N THR A 218 27.69 -4.88 5.60
CA THR A 218 28.57 -3.71 5.45
C THR A 218 28.92 -3.06 6.79
N ALA A 219 28.18 -3.40 7.84
CA ALA A 219 28.39 -2.92 9.20
C ALA A 219 29.01 -4.00 10.12
N ALA A 220 29.29 -3.60 11.36
CA ALA A 220 29.89 -4.45 12.39
C ALA A 220 28.94 -5.57 12.85
N ASN A 221 27.63 -5.31 12.84
CA ASN A 221 26.58 -6.26 13.20
C ASN A 221 25.24 -5.92 12.54
N ILE A 222 24.25 -6.79 12.69
CA ILE A 222 22.89 -6.64 12.12
C ILE A 222 22.22 -5.36 12.63
N ALA A 223 22.36 -5.02 13.91
CA ALA A 223 21.74 -3.82 14.48
C ALA A 223 22.23 -2.54 13.79
N GLU A 224 23.54 -2.38 13.61
CA GLU A 224 24.11 -1.24 12.89
C GLU A 224 23.69 -1.21 11.41
N GLU A 225 23.60 -2.39 10.78
CA GLU A 225 23.12 -2.54 9.40
C GLU A 225 21.68 -2.04 9.27
N ILE A 226 20.79 -2.41 10.20
CA ILE A 226 19.40 -1.95 10.25
C ILE A 226 19.34 -0.43 10.42
N ILE A 227 20.10 0.14 11.35
CA ILE A 227 20.11 1.60 11.56
C ILE A 227 20.51 2.33 10.26
N GLN A 228 21.55 1.86 9.59
CA GLN A 228 22.02 2.45 8.33
C GLN A 228 20.97 2.33 7.22
N ASN A 229 20.39 1.15 7.05
CA ASN A 229 19.43 0.86 5.99
C ASN A 229 18.07 1.52 6.25
N ALA A 230 17.67 1.68 7.51
CA ALA A 230 16.46 2.41 7.90
C ALA A 230 16.54 3.90 7.53
N ILE A 231 17.65 4.56 7.86
CA ILE A 231 17.89 5.95 7.43
C ILE A 231 17.86 6.04 5.91
N SER A 232 18.55 5.12 5.23
CA SER A 232 18.63 5.13 3.76
C SER A 232 17.27 4.89 3.11
N ALA A 233 16.45 3.99 3.64
CA ALA A 233 15.09 3.74 3.18
C ALA A 233 14.19 4.99 3.33
N ALA A 234 14.41 5.78 4.39
CA ALA A 234 13.63 7.00 4.64
C ALA A 234 14.07 8.20 3.79
N VAL A 235 15.36 8.36 3.49
CA VAL A 235 15.86 9.62 2.88
C VAL A 235 16.71 9.46 1.62
N ARG A 236 17.09 8.22 1.24
CA ARG A 236 18.00 7.94 0.12
C ARG A 236 17.42 6.97 -0.92
N ASP A 237 16.16 6.54 -0.79
CA ASP A 237 15.52 5.75 -1.84
C ASP A 237 15.24 6.65 -3.05
N PRO A 238 15.89 6.45 -4.21
CA PRO A 238 15.81 7.38 -5.34
C PRO A 238 14.43 7.41 -6.01
N ARG A 239 13.55 6.46 -5.67
CA ARG A 239 12.19 6.40 -6.22
C ARG A 239 11.23 7.35 -5.51
N PHE A 240 11.60 7.83 -4.32
CA PHE A 240 10.72 8.62 -3.47
C PHE A 240 11.41 9.87 -2.92
N PRO A 241 10.69 10.98 -2.71
CA PRO A 241 11.23 12.08 -1.92
C PRO A 241 11.49 11.64 -0.47
N PRO A 242 12.42 12.29 0.27
CA PRO A 242 12.64 11.99 1.68
C PRO A 242 11.36 12.01 2.50
N VAL A 243 11.25 11.10 3.47
CA VAL A 243 10.13 11.03 4.41
C VAL A 243 10.03 12.31 5.23
N THR A 244 8.81 12.82 5.42
CA THR A 244 8.56 14.02 6.25
C THR A 244 8.02 13.66 7.63
N ALA A 245 8.21 14.56 8.61
CA ALA A 245 7.74 14.34 9.99
C ALA A 245 6.23 14.04 10.08
N SER A 246 5.42 14.65 9.21
CA SER A 246 3.98 14.40 9.12
C SER A 246 3.61 12.98 8.70
N GLU A 247 4.51 12.26 8.03
CA GLU A 247 4.26 10.89 7.56
C GLU A 247 4.55 9.84 8.63
N LEU A 248 5.37 10.15 9.64
CA LEU A 248 5.89 9.17 10.61
C LEU A 248 4.79 8.36 11.30
N LYS A 249 3.66 9.02 11.63
CA LYS A 249 2.50 8.38 12.27
C LYS A 249 1.77 7.36 11.39
N ASP A 250 1.95 7.46 10.07
CA ASP A 250 1.26 6.63 9.07
C ASP A 250 2.19 5.53 8.49
N LEU A 251 3.44 5.46 8.96
CA LEU A 251 4.43 4.49 8.48
C LEU A 251 4.34 3.16 9.23
N VAL A 252 4.35 2.08 8.46
CA VAL A 252 4.54 0.71 8.91
C VAL A 252 5.91 0.23 8.43
N TYR A 253 6.64 -0.45 9.30
CA TYR A 253 8.02 -0.86 9.07
C TYR A 253 8.09 -2.38 8.98
N SER A 254 9.06 -2.89 8.23
CA SER A 254 9.45 -4.31 8.27
C SER A 254 10.95 -4.42 8.02
N VAL A 255 11.57 -5.43 8.62
CA VAL A 255 13.01 -5.68 8.50
C VAL A 255 13.22 -7.11 8.02
N ASP A 256 13.91 -7.23 6.90
CA ASP A 256 14.32 -8.50 6.32
C ASP A 256 15.80 -8.73 6.65
N VAL A 257 16.12 -9.80 7.38
CA VAL A 257 17.50 -10.22 7.66
C VAL A 257 17.85 -11.37 6.71
N LEU A 258 18.90 -11.19 5.92
CA LEU A 258 19.32 -12.16 4.91
C LEU A 258 20.12 -13.28 5.54
N GLY A 259 19.78 -14.53 5.20
CA GLY A 259 20.61 -15.69 5.45
C GLY A 259 21.80 -15.79 4.49
N ASP A 260 22.59 -16.85 4.66
CA ASP A 260 23.70 -17.15 3.77
C ASP A 260 23.22 -17.44 2.34
N THR A 261 24.05 -17.06 1.37
CA THR A 261 23.76 -17.28 -0.06
C THR A 261 24.36 -18.61 -0.53
N GLU A 262 23.57 -19.39 -1.24
CA GLU A 262 23.97 -20.66 -1.86
C GLU A 262 23.98 -20.54 -3.38
N ASP A 263 25.06 -20.96 -4.03
CA ASP A 263 25.10 -21.05 -5.49
C ASP A 263 24.16 -22.16 -5.99
N ILE A 264 23.38 -21.87 -7.04
CA ILE A 264 22.47 -22.84 -7.65
C ILE A 264 22.80 -23.05 -9.13
N GLY A 265 22.66 -24.30 -9.58
CA GLY A 265 22.93 -24.70 -10.96
C GLY A 265 21.75 -24.55 -11.92
N SER A 266 20.52 -24.40 -11.40
CA SER A 266 19.30 -24.28 -12.21
C SER A 266 18.23 -23.44 -11.47
N PRO A 267 17.38 -22.69 -12.19
CA PRO A 267 16.17 -22.07 -11.63
C PRO A 267 15.24 -23.03 -10.88
N ASP A 268 15.22 -24.32 -11.21
CA ASP A 268 14.35 -25.33 -10.56
C ASP A 268 14.63 -25.50 -9.05
N GLN A 269 15.74 -24.96 -8.56
CA GLN A 269 16.13 -24.97 -7.15
C GLN A 269 15.58 -23.76 -6.38
N LEU A 270 14.82 -22.88 -7.04
CA LEU A 270 14.14 -21.75 -6.45
C LEU A 270 12.68 -22.07 -6.15
N ASP A 271 12.20 -21.49 -5.06
CA ASP A 271 10.79 -21.41 -4.70
C ASP A 271 10.54 -19.93 -4.42
N VAL A 272 9.64 -19.30 -5.18
CA VAL A 272 9.38 -17.85 -5.11
C VAL A 272 8.90 -17.38 -3.73
N LYS A 273 8.28 -18.26 -2.94
CA LYS A 273 7.80 -17.96 -1.59
C LYS A 273 8.89 -18.15 -0.55
N LYS A 274 9.81 -19.09 -0.77
CA LYS A 274 10.85 -19.44 0.20
C LYS A 274 12.16 -18.68 -0.01
N TYR A 275 12.61 -18.58 -1.25
CA TYR A 275 13.96 -18.12 -1.58
C TYR A 275 13.97 -16.79 -2.31
N GLY A 276 14.82 -15.89 -1.86
CA GLY A 276 15.26 -14.76 -2.69
C GLY A 276 16.28 -15.24 -3.72
N VAL A 277 16.44 -14.46 -4.79
CA VAL A 277 17.38 -14.76 -5.86
C VAL A 277 18.37 -13.63 -6.06
N ILE A 278 19.63 -13.99 -6.29
CA ILE A 278 20.69 -13.10 -6.71
C ILE A 278 21.13 -13.53 -8.10
N VAL A 279 21.14 -12.58 -9.03
CA VAL A 279 21.61 -12.79 -10.40
C VAL A 279 22.86 -11.95 -10.63
N SER A 280 23.94 -12.59 -11.05
CA SER A 280 25.23 -11.93 -11.30
C SER A 280 25.66 -12.11 -12.75
N SER A 281 26.18 -11.05 -13.37
CA SER A 281 26.82 -11.04 -14.71
C SER A 281 28.02 -10.09 -14.68
N GLY A 282 29.23 -10.64 -14.59
CA GLY A 282 30.45 -9.85 -14.40
C GLY A 282 30.38 -9.00 -13.12
N HIS A 283 30.39 -7.67 -13.27
CA HIS A 283 30.26 -6.73 -12.15
C HIS A 283 28.80 -6.35 -11.82
N LYS A 284 27.83 -6.77 -12.63
CA LYS A 284 26.40 -6.49 -12.39
C LYS A 284 25.85 -7.53 -11.43
N ARG A 285 25.14 -7.08 -10.40
CA ARG A 285 24.48 -7.95 -9.43
C ARG A 285 23.11 -7.40 -9.07
N GLY A 286 22.09 -8.24 -9.21
CA GLY A 286 20.70 -7.91 -8.91
C GLY A 286 20.14 -8.87 -7.88
N LEU A 287 19.28 -8.36 -7.00
CA LEU A 287 18.62 -9.15 -5.97
C LEU A 287 17.12 -8.90 -6.00
N LEU A 288 16.38 -9.98 -5.76
CA LEU A 288 14.96 -9.91 -5.42
C LEU A 288 14.67 -10.77 -4.18
N LEU A 289 13.93 -10.21 -3.24
CA LEU A 289 13.51 -10.87 -2.01
C LEU A 289 12.45 -11.94 -2.30
N PRO A 290 12.28 -12.97 -1.44
CA PRO A 290 11.19 -13.93 -1.54
C PRO A 290 9.83 -13.31 -1.21
N ASN A 291 8.77 -14.01 -1.60
CA ASN A 291 7.39 -13.78 -1.17
C ASN A 291 6.94 -12.32 -1.35
N LEU A 292 7.05 -11.84 -2.59
CA LEU A 292 6.62 -10.51 -3.00
C LEU A 292 5.29 -10.60 -3.76
N ASP A 293 4.36 -9.70 -3.42
CA ASP A 293 3.05 -9.66 -4.06
C ASP A 293 3.18 -9.47 -5.58
N GLY A 294 2.46 -10.31 -6.35
CA GLY A 294 2.42 -10.25 -7.81
C GLY A 294 3.63 -10.91 -8.52
N ILE A 295 4.47 -11.66 -7.80
CA ILE A 295 5.57 -12.43 -8.38
C ILE A 295 5.34 -13.91 -8.09
N ASP A 296 4.71 -14.60 -9.04
CA ASP A 296 4.23 -15.98 -8.86
C ASP A 296 5.13 -17.02 -9.54
N THR A 297 6.07 -16.59 -10.40
CA THR A 297 6.94 -17.49 -11.17
C THR A 297 8.42 -17.22 -10.94
N VAL A 298 9.23 -18.28 -10.98
CA VAL A 298 10.68 -18.18 -10.82
C VAL A 298 11.29 -17.37 -11.96
N GLU A 299 10.78 -17.54 -13.18
CA GLU A 299 11.21 -16.81 -14.37
C GLU A 299 11.02 -15.30 -14.21
N GLU A 300 9.86 -14.89 -13.69
CA GLU A 300 9.57 -13.50 -13.38
C GLU A 300 10.49 -12.97 -12.27
N GLN A 301 10.69 -13.75 -11.21
CA GLN A 301 11.59 -13.40 -10.11
C GLN A 301 13.01 -13.12 -10.61
N ILE A 302 13.56 -14.01 -11.44
CA ILE A 302 14.90 -13.86 -12.05
C ILE A 302 14.91 -12.66 -13.00
N SER A 303 13.90 -12.51 -13.85
CA SER A 303 13.81 -11.41 -14.82
C SER A 303 13.83 -10.04 -14.14
N ILE A 304 13.07 -9.87 -13.05
CA ILE A 304 13.05 -8.62 -12.28
C ILE A 304 14.41 -8.37 -11.61
N ALA A 305 15.05 -9.40 -11.05
CA ALA A 305 16.39 -9.26 -10.49
C ALA A 305 17.42 -8.83 -11.56
N MET A 306 17.35 -9.39 -12.77
CA MET A 306 18.19 -8.99 -13.91
C MET A 306 17.95 -7.53 -14.30
N GLN A 307 16.68 -7.11 -14.40
CA GLN A 307 16.31 -5.73 -14.76
C GLN A 307 16.86 -4.72 -13.75
N LYS A 308 16.74 -5.01 -12.44
CA LYS A 308 17.30 -4.16 -11.38
C LYS A 308 18.82 -3.96 -11.48
N ALA A 309 19.53 -4.92 -12.05
CA ALA A 309 20.97 -4.87 -12.26
C ALA A 309 21.39 -4.44 -13.67
N GLY A 310 20.44 -4.16 -14.57
CA GLY A 310 20.73 -3.84 -15.96
C GLY A 310 21.36 -5.02 -16.74
N ILE A 311 21.05 -6.26 -16.37
CA ILE A 311 21.51 -7.49 -17.05
C ILE A 311 20.54 -7.81 -18.19
N ARG A 312 21.05 -8.00 -19.41
CA ARG A 312 20.24 -8.32 -20.59
C ARG A 312 19.95 -9.81 -20.71
N LYS A 313 18.82 -10.15 -21.33
CA LYS A 313 18.45 -11.52 -21.68
C LYS A 313 19.51 -12.11 -22.62
N GLY A 314 20.13 -13.23 -22.23
CA GLY A 314 21.20 -13.90 -22.98
C GLY A 314 22.62 -13.63 -22.48
N GLU A 315 22.82 -12.69 -21.54
CA GLU A 315 24.10 -12.61 -20.82
C GLU A 315 24.35 -13.89 -20.01
N LYS A 316 25.61 -14.33 -19.91
CA LYS A 316 25.96 -15.48 -19.07
C LYS A 316 25.83 -15.06 -17.60
N THR A 317 24.87 -15.66 -16.90
CA THR A 317 24.59 -15.37 -15.49
C THR A 317 24.98 -16.52 -14.58
N SER A 318 25.28 -16.17 -13.32
CA SER A 318 25.24 -17.13 -12.20
C SER A 318 24.08 -16.78 -11.28
N LEU A 319 23.53 -17.81 -10.64
CA LEU A 319 22.39 -17.69 -9.74
C LEU A 319 22.81 -18.10 -8.34
N GLN A 320 22.34 -17.34 -7.36
CA GLN A 320 22.39 -17.73 -5.95
C GLN A 320 21.00 -17.61 -5.35
N ARG A 321 20.70 -18.44 -4.36
CA ARG A 321 19.50 -18.33 -3.53
C ARG A 321 19.86 -18.01 -2.09
N PHE A 322 18.93 -17.43 -1.36
CA PHE A 322 19.07 -17.18 0.07
C PHE A 322 17.70 -17.18 0.75
N GLU A 323 17.66 -17.54 2.02
CA GLU A 323 16.46 -17.40 2.85
C GLU A 323 16.46 -16.03 3.54
N VAL A 324 15.27 -15.57 3.92
CA VAL A 324 15.08 -14.30 4.62
C VAL A 324 14.21 -14.54 5.84
N VAL A 325 14.65 -14.02 6.98
CA VAL A 325 13.79 -13.88 8.17
C VAL A 325 13.17 -12.49 8.14
N ARG A 326 11.86 -12.44 7.89
CA ARG A 326 11.09 -11.19 7.88
C ARG A 326 10.53 -10.90 9.27
N HIS A 327 10.85 -9.72 9.76
CA HIS A 327 10.40 -9.18 11.02
C HIS A 327 9.35 -8.10 10.80
N TYR A 328 8.32 -8.12 11.64
CA TYR A 328 7.22 -7.16 11.72
C TYR A 328 7.21 -6.47 13.08
#